data_AF-A0A941VVS7-F1
#
_entry.id   AF-A0A941VVS7-F1
#
_cell.length_a   1.000
_cell.length_b   1.000
_cell.length_c   1.000
_cell.angle_alpha   90.00
_cell.angle_beta   90.00
_cell.angle_gamma   90.00
#
_symmetry.space_group_name_H-M   'P 1'
#
loop_
_entity.id
_entity.type
_entity.pdbx_description
1 polymer ?
#
loop_
_entity_poly.entity_id
_entity_poly.type
_entity_poly.pdbx_seq_one_letter_code
_entity_poly.pdbx_strand_id
1 'polypeptide(L)' 'MQNTGARRAAVVLVSVLALFSGLGCAPQRKGQEAPDAQGQRARDSVIGASQLPGATGVRAALRVGDSASARRRVEDSVAP' A
#
# COMPACT_ATOMS: atom_id res chain seq x y z
N MET A 1 -2.71 48.06 -23.61
CA MET A 1 -2.64 46.92 -24.57
C MET A 1 -1.83 45.77 -23.98
N GLN A 2 -2.36 45.11 -22.95
CA GLN A 2 -1.71 44.11 -22.10
C GLN A 2 -2.90 43.46 -21.35
N ASN A 3 -3.31 42.20 -21.49
CA ASN A 3 -2.57 40.96 -21.24
C ASN A 3 -3.37 39.73 -21.74
N THR A 4 -3.64 39.62 -23.05
CA THR A 4 -4.31 38.43 -23.62
C THR A 4 -3.46 37.16 -23.44
N GLY A 5 -2.13 37.31 -23.41
CA GLY A 5 -1.19 36.21 -23.14
C GLY A 5 -1.30 35.65 -21.72
N ALA A 6 -1.40 36.51 -20.70
CA ALA A 6 -1.51 36.08 -19.31
C ALA A 6 -2.82 35.31 -19.03
N ARG A 7 -3.92 35.70 -19.69
CA ARG A 7 -5.20 34.98 -19.60
C ARG A 7 -5.12 33.59 -20.23
N ARG A 8 -4.44 33.45 -21.37
CA ARG A 8 -4.22 32.14 -22.03
C ARG A 8 -3.31 31.25 -21.19
N ALA A 9 -2.23 31.79 -20.61
CA ALA A 9 -1.34 31.06 -19.73
C ALA A 9 -2.05 30.56 -18.45
N ALA A 10 -2.90 31.39 -17.86
CA ALA A 10 -3.71 31.00 -16.70
C ALA A 10 -4.70 29.87 -17.03
N VAL A 11 -5.36 29.93 -18.20
CA VAL A 11 -6.29 28.87 -18.63
C VAL A 11 -5.56 27.54 -18.85
N VAL A 12 -4.37 27.56 -19.45
CA VAL A 12 -3.54 26.35 -19.65
C VAL A 12 -3.06 25.78 -18.32
N LEU A 13 -2.65 26.63 -17.38
CA LEU A 13 -2.20 26.17 -16.07
C LEU A 13 -3.34 25.50 -15.28
N VAL A 14 -4.53 26.11 -15.30
CA VAL A 14 -5.72 25.56 -14.61
C VAL A 14 -6.16 24.25 -15.24
N SER A 15 -6.14 24.13 -16.58
CA SER A 15 -6.53 22.88 -17.24
C SER A 15 -5.56 21.73 -16.94
N VAL A 16 -4.25 22.00 -16.90
CA VAL A 16 -3.24 21.01 -16.49
C VAL A 16 -3.43 20.58 -15.04
N LEU A 17 -3.69 21.53 -14.13
CA LEU A 17 -3.90 21.21 -12.71
C LEU A 17 -5.18 20.39 -12.47
N ALA A 18 -6.24 20.68 -13.25
CA ALA A 18 -7.50 19.93 -13.20
C ALA A 18 -7.34 18.48 -13.68
N LEU A 19 -6.52 18.24 -14.72
CA LEU A 19 -6.22 16.89 -15.22
C LEU A 19 -5.48 16.02 -14.18
N PHE A 20 -4.59 16.61 -13.38
CA PHE A 20 -3.86 15.87 -12.34
C PHE A 20 -4.66 15.60 -11.06
N SER A 21 -5.73 16.37 -10.81
CA SER A 21 -6.53 16.24 -9.58
C SER A 21 -7.51 15.05 -9.60
N GLY A 22 -7.70 14.40 -10.76
CA GLY A 22 -8.61 13.26 -10.91
C GLY A 22 -8.03 11.88 -10.58
N LEU A 23 -6.73 11.77 -10.32
CA LEU A 23 -6.07 10.47 -10.07
C LEU A 23 -6.06 10.01 -8.60
N GLY A 24 -6.59 10.82 -7.68
CA GLY A 24 -6.58 10.54 -6.26
C GLY A 24 -7.98 10.23 -5.73
N CYS A 25 -8.17 9.01 -5.22
CA CYS A 25 -9.31 8.59 -4.39
C CYS A 25 -10.55 8.08 -5.13
N ALA A 26 -10.38 7.01 -5.92
CA ALA A 26 -11.46 6.03 -6.05
C ALA A 26 -11.42 5.13 -4.80
N PRO A 27 -12.46 5.11 -3.93
CA PRO A 27 -12.56 4.07 -2.92
C PRO A 27 -12.81 2.75 -3.65
N GLN A 28 -11.76 1.92 -3.73
CA GLN A 28 -11.87 0.55 -4.21
C GLN A 28 -12.89 -0.17 -3.32
N ARG A 29 -14.11 -0.38 -3.84
CA ARG A 29 -15.13 -1.19 -3.18
C ARG A 29 -14.56 -2.59 -3.01
N LYS A 30 -13.99 -2.86 -1.84
CA LYS A 30 -13.54 -4.19 -1.43
C LYS A 30 -14.78 -4.99 -1.01
N GLY A 31 -15.57 -5.39 -2.00
CA GLY A 31 -16.39 -6.59 -1.92
C GLY A 31 -15.44 -7.78 -2.04
N GLN A 32 -14.64 -8.01 -1.02
CA GLN A 32 -13.75 -9.16 -0.96
C GLN A 32 -13.86 -9.65 0.47
N GLU A 33 -14.63 -10.72 0.60
CA GLU A 33 -14.61 -11.65 1.72
C GLU A 33 -13.22 -11.58 2.38
N ALA A 34 -13.19 -11.19 3.66
CA ALA A 34 -11.95 -10.92 4.37
C ALA A 34 -11.01 -12.10 4.07
N PRO A 35 -9.87 -11.88 3.36
CA PRO A 35 -8.97 -12.96 3.04
C PRO A 35 -8.64 -13.64 4.35
N ASP A 36 -8.82 -14.96 4.40
CA ASP A 36 -8.48 -15.72 5.57
C ASP A 36 -7.04 -15.35 5.96
N ALA A 37 -6.84 -14.90 7.20
CA ALA A 37 -5.53 -14.43 7.62
C ALA A 37 -4.48 -15.56 7.49
N GLN A 38 -4.93 -16.81 7.66
CA GLN A 38 -4.12 -18.00 7.37
C GLN A 38 -3.72 -18.11 5.90
N GLY A 39 -4.65 -18.05 4.94
CA GLY A 39 -4.37 -18.22 3.52
C GLY A 39 -3.59 -17.06 2.93
N GLN A 40 -3.78 -15.83 3.40
CA GLN A 40 -2.91 -14.71 3.01
C GLN A 40 -1.46 -14.94 3.47
N ARG A 41 -1.25 -15.38 4.71
CA ARG A 41 0.08 -15.69 5.24
C ARG A 41 0.73 -16.89 4.54
N ALA A 42 -0.06 -17.90 4.15
CA ALA A 42 0.42 -19.03 3.37
C ALA A 42 0.87 -18.62 1.95
N ARG A 43 0.18 -17.66 1.33
CA ARG A 43 0.59 -17.11 0.03
C ARG A 43 1.87 -16.30 0.15
N ASP A 44 1.97 -15.45 1.16
CA ASP A 44 3.15 -14.61 1.37
C ASP A 44 4.40 -15.46 1.67
N SER A 45 4.25 -16.60 2.36
CA SER A 45 5.36 -17.52 2.61
C SER A 45 5.85 -18.21 1.33
N VAL A 46 4.94 -18.60 0.43
CA VAL A 46 5.28 -19.13 -0.90
C VAL A 46 6.02 -18.07 -1.73
N ILE A 47 5.54 -16.82 -1.73
CA ILE A 47 6.21 -15.72 -2.43
C ILE A 47 7.60 -15.46 -1.82
N GLY A 48 7.70 -15.38 -0.49
CA GLY A 48 8.97 -15.20 0.22
C GLY A 48 9.94 -16.37 0.10
N ALA A 49 9.46 -17.57 -0.24
CA ALA A 49 10.27 -18.74 -0.54
C ALA A 49 10.79 -18.77 -1.99
N SER A 50 10.17 -18.01 -2.88
CA SER A 50 10.47 -17.98 -4.31
C SER A 50 11.73 -17.16 -4.65
N GLN A 51 12.13 -17.20 -5.93
CA GLN A 51 13.20 -16.38 -6.51
C GLN A 51 12.67 -15.15 -7.25
N LEU A 52 11.40 -14.79 -7.03
CA LEU A 52 10.81 -13.61 -7.66
C LEU A 52 11.54 -12.33 -7.21
N PRO A 53 11.72 -11.33 -8.08
CA PRO A 53 12.22 -10.02 -7.69
C PRO A 53 11.39 -9.46 -6.53
N GLY A 54 12.05 -9.08 -5.43
CA GLY A 54 11.39 -8.57 -4.22
C GLY A 54 10.96 -9.64 -3.20
N ALA A 55 11.14 -10.95 -3.46
CA ALA A 55 10.84 -12.02 -2.51
C ALA A 55 11.62 -11.89 -1.17
N THR A 56 12.84 -11.37 -1.23
CA THR A 56 13.64 -11.04 -0.03
C THR A 56 12.95 -10.02 0.87
N GLY A 57 12.27 -9.01 0.30
CA GLY A 57 11.49 -8.03 1.05
C GLY A 57 10.29 -8.66 1.76
N VAL A 58 9.56 -9.54 1.06
CA VAL A 58 8.43 -10.30 1.64
C VAL A 58 8.92 -11.18 2.79
N ARG A 59 10.01 -11.91 2.60
CA ARG A 59 10.62 -12.75 3.65
C ARG A 59 11.05 -11.92 4.86
N ALA A 60 11.64 -10.74 4.66
CA ALA A 60 12.02 -9.86 5.75
C ALA A 60 10.80 -9.36 6.54
N ALA A 61 9.73 -8.97 5.85
CA ALA A 61 8.49 -8.54 6.49
C ALA A 61 7.84 -9.67 7.32
N LEU A 62 7.81 -10.89 6.78
CA LEU A 62 7.32 -12.07 7.52
C LEU A 62 8.12 -12.30 8.81
N ARG A 63 9.46 -12.23 8.75
CA ARG A 63 10.31 -12.39 9.94
C ARG A 63 10.06 -11.34 11.03
N VAL A 64 9.83 -10.08 10.64
CA VAL A 64 9.50 -9.01 11.60
C VAL A 64 8.15 -9.30 12.26
N GLY A 65 7.15 -9.70 11.47
CA GLY A 65 5.84 -10.10 11.97
C GLY A 65 5.93 -11.28 12.95
N ASP A 66 6.71 -12.31 12.61
CA ASP A 66 6.90 -13.48 13.46
C ASP A 66 7.59 -13.12 14.78
N SER A 67 8.63 -12.29 14.73
CA SER A 67 9.34 -11.79 15.93
C SER A 67 8.38 -11.03 16.86
N ALA A 68 7.54 -10.16 16.30
CA ALA A 68 6.56 -9.41 17.08
C ALA A 68 5.48 -10.32 17.70
N SER A 69 5.06 -11.37 16.97
CA SER A 69 4.09 -12.34 17.49
C SER A 69 4.68 -13.22 18.59
N ALA A 70 5.94 -13.64 18.46
CA ALA A 70 6.65 -14.42 19.47
C ALA A 70 6.82 -13.60 20.75
N ARG A 71 7.19 -12.32 20.62
CA ARG A 71 7.31 -11.42 21.76
C ARG A 71 5.99 -11.25 22.51
N ARG A 72 4.89 -11.02 21.78
CA ARG A 72 3.55 -10.93 22.40
C ARG A 72 3.17 -12.21 23.14
N ARG A 73 3.43 -13.38 22.56
CA ARG A 73 3.18 -14.66 23.26
C ARG A 73 3.97 -14.80 24.56
N VAL A 74 5.20 -14.28 24.60
CA VAL A 74 6.00 -14.27 25.84
C VAL A 74 5.39 -13.31 26.85
N GLU A 75 5.01 -12.11 26.43
CA GLU A 75 4.32 -11.12 27.29
C GLU A 75 3.01 -11.70 27.86
N ASP A 76 2.18 -12.32 27.02
CA ASP A 76 0.94 -12.99 27.40
C ASP A 76 1.19 -14.19 28.33
N SER A 77 2.33 -14.90 28.19
CA SER A 77 2.65 -16.04 29.06
C SER A 77 3.01 -15.64 30.49
N VAL A 78 3.39 -14.37 30.71
CA VAL A 78 3.75 -13.83 32.03
C VAL A 78 2.57 -13.13 32.70
N ALA A 79 1.59 -12.66 31.92
CA ALA A 79 0.37 -12.02 32.41
C ALA A 79 -0.85 -12.95 32.28
N PRO A 80 -1.18 -13.76 33.30
CA PRO A 80 -2.45 -14.50 33.37
C PRO A 80 -3.67 -13.59 33.59
#